data_AF-A0A1I0C8L3-F1
#
_entry.id   AF-A0A1I0C8L3-F1
#
_cell.length_a   1.000
_cell.length_b   1.000
_cell.length_c   1.000
_cell.angle_alpha   90.00
_cell.angle_beta   90.00
_cell.angle_gamma   90.00
#
_symmetry.space_group_name_H-M   'P 1'
#
loop_
_entity.id
_entity.type
_entity.pdbx_description
1 polymer ?
#
loop_
_entity_poly.entity_id
_entity_poly.type
_entity_poly.pdbx_seq_one_letter_code
_entity_poly.pdbx_strand_id
1 'polypeptide(L)'
;MIRECIHKYLEDHKSNYQGKYRCHSCVQTKKFEHKFHYYIRDIQFREINVFLTLDYYGPEIKTTFSVDLHEQEEEYIIKDALKKIIYFNKYLTILHCYDFQHYIDNKNTESMLEPLDYRNILDYLEYHRGINQETIDYFYEFFMPYLHKLIKSGNYKKFMDSVNLLLDKILYEYEWDGTTAKYLDTQYQYHLYYFRMIIRMVFEQLNLFYDQVKDCLLEAIWRLCNSQRFAFAIMTDFGNLVLSHYRVTKAIFKYIDERFENDGNSNIVVSYLKAIFESDHDAYRDAAMNVIRFVMSDMLTFANHDLQLAIGNSVVQSEGYDLLINLFSKDYNTFVFVCFPISTFPSEYHEKIREELEKAIRFYAGRMEHDEYRLSSFEQVSNINRLLMENYKEYGKNG
;
A
#
# COMPACT_ATOMS: atom_id res chain seq x y z
N MET A 1 9.31 35.44 -8.30
CA MET A 1 9.26 35.22 -9.76
C MET A 1 8.95 33.79 -10.17
N ILE A 2 9.75 32.76 -9.83
CA ILE A 2 9.54 31.40 -10.37
C ILE A 2 8.38 30.67 -9.71
N ARG A 3 8.24 30.79 -8.38
CA ARG A 3 7.03 30.35 -7.68
C ARG A 3 5.79 31.13 -8.15
N GLU A 4 5.94 32.39 -8.55
CA GLU A 4 4.82 33.22 -9.02
C GLU A 4 4.27 32.72 -10.37
N CYS A 5 5.12 32.30 -11.32
CA CYS A 5 4.63 31.74 -12.60
C CYS A 5 3.82 30.46 -12.38
N ILE A 6 4.31 29.55 -11.53
CA ILE A 6 3.58 28.32 -11.18
C ILE A 6 2.27 28.63 -10.44
N HIS A 7 2.31 29.50 -9.43
CA HIS A 7 1.11 29.86 -8.66
C HIS A 7 0.07 30.55 -9.55
N LYS A 8 0.49 31.47 -10.42
CA LYS A 8 -0.38 32.11 -11.39
C LYS A 8 -1.03 31.09 -12.31
N TYR A 9 -0.26 30.15 -12.87
CA TYR A 9 -0.82 29.09 -13.72
C TYR A 9 -1.91 28.29 -12.97
N LEU A 10 -1.63 27.87 -11.72
CA LEU A 10 -2.59 27.12 -10.91
C LEU A 10 -3.84 27.94 -10.52
N GLU A 11 -3.72 29.26 -10.38
CA GLU A 11 -4.85 30.15 -10.10
C GLU A 11 -5.72 30.42 -11.33
N ASP A 12 -5.10 30.58 -12.50
CA ASP A 12 -5.76 30.84 -13.77
C ASP A 12 -6.48 29.58 -14.31
N HIS A 13 -5.99 28.38 -13.98
CA HIS A 13 -6.49 27.09 -14.48
C HIS A 13 -7.18 26.26 -13.39
N LYS A 14 -8.14 26.89 -12.69
CA LYS A 14 -8.98 26.17 -11.72
C LYS A 14 -9.96 25.26 -12.46
N SER A 15 -9.88 23.97 -12.18
CA SER A 15 -10.82 22.98 -12.73
C SER A 15 -11.05 21.88 -11.70
N ASN A 16 -12.30 21.39 -11.67
CA ASN A 16 -12.74 20.28 -10.82
C ASN A 16 -12.57 18.92 -11.52
N TYR A 17 -12.01 18.90 -12.73
CA TYR A 17 -11.75 17.69 -13.47
C TYR A 17 -10.72 16.81 -12.75
N GLN A 18 -11.06 15.54 -12.55
CA GLN A 18 -10.15 14.52 -12.05
C GLN A 18 -9.64 13.72 -13.23
N GLY A 19 -8.37 13.92 -13.58
CA GLY A 19 -7.74 13.21 -14.68
C GLY A 19 -7.44 11.77 -14.32
N LYS A 20 -7.25 10.96 -15.37
CA LYS A 20 -7.09 9.52 -15.21
C LYS A 20 -5.64 9.12 -15.02
N TYR A 21 -4.71 9.89 -15.57
CA TYR A 21 -3.29 9.58 -15.48
C TYR A 21 -2.74 9.73 -14.07
N ARG A 22 -1.74 8.91 -13.73
CA ARG A 22 -1.00 8.97 -12.46
C ARG A 22 0.47 9.19 -12.74
N CYS A 23 1.10 10.05 -11.95
CA CYS A 23 2.53 10.31 -12.04
C CYS A 23 3.29 9.09 -11.53
N HIS A 24 4.18 8.57 -12.37
CA HIS A 24 5.05 7.46 -12.07
C HIS A 24 6.36 7.96 -11.46
N SER A 25 7.15 8.71 -12.24
CA SER A 25 8.45 9.24 -11.84
C SER A 25 8.69 10.65 -12.43
N CYS A 26 9.64 11.39 -11.88
CA CYS A 26 10.02 12.69 -12.42
C CYS A 26 11.50 13.03 -12.26
N VAL A 27 12.13 13.52 -13.32
CA VAL A 27 13.55 13.89 -13.31
C VAL A 27 13.71 15.36 -13.65
N GLN A 28 14.48 16.08 -12.83
CA GLN A 28 14.92 17.43 -13.17
C GLN A 28 16.02 17.33 -14.24
N THR A 29 15.85 17.98 -15.38
CA THR A 29 16.83 17.95 -16.50
C THR A 29 17.59 19.26 -16.63
N LYS A 30 17.01 20.37 -16.18
CA LYS A 30 17.66 21.67 -16.04
C LYS A 30 17.14 22.36 -14.78
N LYS A 31 17.76 23.46 -14.39
CA LYS A 31 17.37 24.25 -13.21
C LYS A 31 15.86 24.56 -13.15
N PHE A 32 15.21 24.78 -14.29
CA PHE A 32 13.78 25.10 -14.39
C PHE A 32 13.03 24.22 -15.39
N GLU A 33 13.55 23.00 -15.64
CA GLU A 33 12.93 22.04 -16.54
C GLU A 33 12.84 20.69 -15.84
N HIS A 34 11.66 20.07 -15.88
CA HIS A 34 11.43 18.73 -15.38
C HIS A 34 10.80 17.86 -16.46
N LYS A 35 11.18 16.59 -16.48
CA LYS A 35 10.49 15.56 -17.23
C LYS A 35 9.72 14.67 -16.28
N PHE A 36 8.49 14.37 -16.64
CA PHE A 36 7.61 13.50 -15.90
C PHE A 36 7.22 12.32 -16.76
N HIS A 37 7.10 11.16 -16.14
CA HIS A 37 6.51 9.97 -16.72
C HIS A 37 5.18 9.73 -16.01
N TYR A 38 4.10 9.82 -16.77
CA TYR A 38 2.73 9.51 -16.36
C TYR A 38 2.26 8.23 -17.05
N TYR A 39 1.31 7.55 -16.42
CA TYR A 39 0.72 6.34 -16.98
C TYR A 39 -0.75 6.20 -16.63
N ILE A 40 -1.43 5.38 -17.42
CA ILE A 40 -2.78 4.87 -17.21
C ILE A 40 -2.81 3.41 -17.63
N ARG A 41 -3.74 2.62 -17.10
CA ARG A 41 -4.05 1.30 -17.65
C ARG A 41 -5.39 1.34 -18.39
N ASP A 42 -5.42 0.75 -19.59
CA ASP A 42 -6.67 0.57 -20.34
C ASP A 42 -7.57 -0.51 -19.70
N ILE A 43 -8.75 -0.74 -20.29
CA ILE A 43 -9.71 -1.73 -19.79
C ILE A 43 -9.21 -3.18 -19.83
N GLN A 44 -8.14 -3.45 -20.59
CA GLN A 44 -7.42 -4.72 -20.62
C GLN A 44 -6.16 -4.70 -19.74
N PHE A 45 -6.03 -3.67 -18.90
CA PHE A 45 -4.89 -3.40 -18.02
C PHE A 45 -3.55 -3.21 -18.72
N ARG A 46 -3.55 -2.87 -20.01
CA ARG A 46 -2.32 -2.49 -20.72
C ARG A 46 -1.93 -1.08 -20.35
N GLU A 47 -0.66 -0.91 -20.02
CA GLU A 47 -0.11 0.38 -19.61
C GLU A 47 0.10 1.30 -20.82
N ILE A 48 -0.37 2.53 -20.71
CA ILE A 48 -0.18 3.59 -21.68
C ILE A 48 0.65 4.69 -21.01
N ASN A 49 1.82 4.93 -21.58
CA ASN A 49 2.81 5.84 -21.03
C ASN A 49 2.78 7.21 -21.72
N VAL A 50 2.88 8.26 -20.92
CA VAL A 50 2.89 9.66 -21.34
C VAL A 50 4.11 10.34 -20.71
N PHE A 51 4.97 10.92 -21.54
CA PHE A 51 6.08 11.72 -21.07
C PHE A 51 5.76 13.20 -21.26
N LEU A 52 5.87 13.97 -20.18
CA LEU A 52 5.71 15.42 -20.17
C LEU A 52 7.06 16.06 -19.92
N THR A 53 7.49 16.96 -20.80
CA THR A 53 8.55 17.94 -20.50
C THR A 53 7.90 19.26 -20.12
N LEU A 54 8.23 19.77 -18.92
CA LEU A 54 7.70 21.02 -18.38
C LEU A 54 8.86 21.98 -18.11
N ASP A 55 8.88 23.09 -18.85
CA ASP A 55 9.81 24.19 -18.68
C ASP A 55 9.08 25.40 -18.09
N TYR A 56 9.60 25.91 -16.98
CA TYR A 56 9.06 27.05 -16.25
C TYR A 56 10.09 28.17 -16.10
N TYR A 57 11.07 28.21 -17.02
CA TYR A 57 12.02 29.30 -17.19
C TYR A 57 11.35 30.49 -17.92
N GLY A 58 10.67 31.34 -17.18
CA GLY A 58 10.11 32.58 -17.72
C GLY A 58 8.72 32.94 -17.16
N PRO A 59 8.00 33.85 -17.84
CA PRO A 59 6.68 34.32 -17.39
C PRO A 59 5.55 33.32 -17.66
N GLU A 60 5.78 32.31 -18.50
CA GLU A 60 4.78 31.32 -18.93
C GLU A 60 5.33 29.90 -18.78
N ILE A 61 4.43 28.94 -18.52
CA ILE A 61 4.74 27.51 -18.45
C ILE A 61 4.72 26.95 -19.87
N LYS A 62 5.80 26.27 -20.28
CA LYS A 62 5.92 25.59 -21.57
C LYS A 62 5.89 24.09 -21.37
N THR A 63 5.07 23.40 -22.14
CA THR A 63 4.84 21.96 -21.99
C THR A 63 4.98 21.25 -23.32
N THR A 64 5.52 20.04 -23.29
CA THR A 64 5.59 19.15 -24.46
C THR A 64 5.26 17.74 -24.01
N PHE A 65 4.17 17.20 -24.55
CA PHE A 65 3.75 15.82 -24.33
C PHE A 65 4.32 14.90 -25.42
N SER A 66 4.59 13.65 -25.07
CA SER A 66 5.03 12.63 -26.03
C SER A 66 3.91 12.07 -26.90
N VAL A 67 2.66 12.34 -26.54
CA VAL A 67 1.45 11.87 -27.22
C VAL A 67 0.41 12.98 -27.23
N ASP A 68 -0.51 12.94 -28.20
CA ASP A 68 -1.65 13.84 -28.24
C ASP A 68 -2.68 13.42 -27.19
N LEU A 69 -3.07 14.35 -26.32
CA LEU A 69 -4.06 14.14 -25.27
C LEU A 69 -5.24 15.10 -25.44
N HIS A 70 -6.35 14.79 -24.78
CA HIS A 70 -7.45 15.75 -24.66
C HIS A 70 -7.03 16.91 -23.75
N GLU A 71 -7.41 18.14 -24.10
CA GLU A 71 -7.01 19.38 -23.39
C GLU A 71 -7.22 19.32 -21.87
N GLN A 72 -8.33 18.74 -21.41
CA GLN A 72 -8.61 18.57 -19.97
C GLN A 72 -7.64 17.62 -19.26
N GLU A 73 -7.17 16.57 -19.94
CA GLU A 73 -6.17 15.64 -19.39
C GLU A 73 -4.79 16.29 -19.38
N GLU A 74 -4.44 17.06 -20.43
CA GLU A 74 -3.21 17.86 -20.43
C GLU A 74 -3.18 18.83 -19.26
N GLU A 75 -4.23 19.62 -19.08
CA GLU A 75 -4.33 20.59 -17.99
C GLU A 75 -4.24 19.90 -16.61
N TYR A 76 -4.90 18.75 -16.43
CA TYR A 76 -4.79 17.97 -15.20
C TYR A 76 -3.34 17.54 -14.93
N ILE A 77 -2.67 16.94 -15.92
CA ILE A 77 -1.30 16.44 -15.78
C ILE A 77 -0.34 17.61 -15.49
N ILE A 78 -0.49 18.75 -16.17
CA ILE A 78 0.34 19.94 -15.93
C ILE A 78 0.17 20.41 -14.49
N LYS A 79 -1.06 20.53 -14.00
CA LYS A 79 -1.31 20.98 -12.62
C LYS A 79 -0.76 20.00 -11.58
N ASP A 80 -0.90 18.69 -11.80
CA ASP A 80 -0.31 17.69 -10.91
C ASP A 80 1.22 17.80 -10.87
N ALA A 81 1.86 17.90 -12.05
CA ALA A 81 3.30 18.10 -12.18
C ALA A 81 3.78 19.36 -11.44
N LEU A 82 3.10 20.50 -11.65
CA LEU A 82 3.42 21.76 -11.00
C LEU A 82 3.29 21.71 -9.47
N LYS A 83 2.24 21.03 -8.95
CA LYS A 83 2.08 20.81 -7.50
C LYS A 83 3.21 19.98 -6.93
N LYS A 84 3.69 18.96 -7.66
CA LYS A 84 4.86 18.16 -7.26
C LYS A 84 6.13 18.99 -7.25
N ILE A 85 6.36 19.84 -8.25
CA ILE A 85 7.50 20.77 -8.27
C ILE A 85 7.47 21.72 -7.06
N ILE A 86 6.31 22.28 -6.72
CA ILE A 86 6.15 23.11 -5.51
C ILE A 86 6.51 22.30 -4.25
N TYR A 87 6.07 21.03 -4.19
CA TYR A 87 6.38 20.15 -3.07
C TYR A 87 7.89 19.92 -2.93
N PHE A 88 8.60 19.56 -4.00
CA PHE A 88 10.04 19.30 -3.99
C PHE A 88 10.85 20.56 -3.64
N ASN A 89 10.43 21.72 -4.14
CA ASN A 89 11.08 23.01 -3.87
C ASN A 89 11.02 23.48 -2.40
N LYS A 90 10.41 22.70 -1.50
CA LYS A 90 10.46 22.93 -0.04
C LYS A 90 11.72 22.34 0.59
N TYR A 91 12.40 21.42 -0.08
CA TYR A 91 13.56 20.72 0.44
C TYR A 91 14.85 21.23 -0.18
N LEU A 92 15.95 21.09 0.56
CA LEU A 92 17.29 21.38 0.08
C LEU A 92 17.79 20.22 -0.79
N THR A 93 18.50 20.56 -1.87
CA THR A 93 19.26 19.62 -2.70
C THR A 93 20.68 20.13 -2.85
N ILE A 94 21.65 19.22 -2.88
CA ILE A 94 23.05 19.56 -3.19
C ILE A 94 23.56 18.86 -4.44
N LEU A 95 22.90 17.79 -4.88
CA LEU A 95 23.25 17.12 -6.13
C LEU A 95 22.62 17.84 -7.31
N HIS A 96 23.45 18.41 -8.18
CA HIS A 96 22.96 19.09 -9.37
C HIS A 96 22.41 18.07 -10.38
N CYS A 97 21.38 18.45 -11.14
CA CYS A 97 20.71 17.54 -12.07
C CYS A 97 21.60 16.97 -13.19
N TYR A 98 22.73 17.60 -13.47
CA TYR A 98 23.71 17.14 -14.46
C TYR A 98 24.66 16.07 -13.89
N ASP A 99 24.71 15.91 -12.58
CA ASP A 99 25.67 15.05 -11.89
C ASP A 99 25.06 13.69 -11.50
N PHE A 100 23.75 13.48 -11.68
CA PHE A 100 23.08 12.22 -11.30
C PHE A 100 23.73 11.00 -11.95
N GLN A 101 23.89 11.00 -13.27
CA GLN A 101 24.49 9.88 -14.00
C GLN A 101 25.90 9.59 -13.50
N HIS A 102 26.74 10.62 -13.38
CA HIS A 102 28.11 10.49 -12.89
C HIS A 102 28.18 10.00 -11.44
N TYR A 103 27.29 10.48 -10.57
CA TYR A 103 27.21 10.02 -9.18
C TYR A 103 26.84 8.53 -9.09
N ILE A 104 25.85 8.12 -9.89
CA ILE A 104 25.36 6.75 -9.98
C ILE A 104 26.44 5.81 -10.53
N ASP A 105 27.09 6.18 -11.64
CA ASP A 105 28.10 5.35 -12.31
C ASP A 105 29.34 5.12 -11.42
N ASN A 106 29.73 6.13 -10.65
CA ASN A 106 30.85 6.02 -9.72
C ASN A 106 30.52 5.30 -8.41
N LYS A 107 29.27 4.89 -8.19
CA LYS A 107 28.78 4.30 -6.94
C LYS A 107 29.23 5.07 -5.69
N ASN A 108 29.21 6.40 -5.76
CA ASN A 108 29.73 7.25 -4.69
C ASN A 108 28.80 7.18 -3.47
N THR A 109 29.06 6.24 -2.56
CA THR A 109 28.33 6.12 -1.30
C THR A 109 28.99 6.91 -0.17
N GLU A 110 30.15 7.52 -0.41
CA GLU A 110 30.92 8.27 0.59
C GLU A 110 30.28 9.62 0.92
N SER A 111 29.78 10.30 -0.11
CA SER A 111 29.22 11.65 -0.01
C SER A 111 27.86 11.63 0.70
N MET A 112 27.68 12.50 1.69
CA MET A 112 26.42 12.64 2.42
C MET A 112 25.54 13.67 1.72
N LEU A 113 24.60 13.21 0.89
CA LEU A 113 23.64 14.06 0.20
C LEU A 113 22.49 14.52 1.12
N GLU A 114 21.63 15.41 0.61
CA GLU A 114 20.39 15.78 1.28
C GLU A 114 19.29 14.73 1.05
N PRO A 115 18.28 14.63 1.94
CA PRO A 115 17.23 13.62 1.83
C PRO A 115 16.51 13.60 0.48
N LEU A 116 16.23 14.79 -0.08
CA LEU A 116 15.58 14.91 -1.38
C LEU A 116 16.48 14.42 -2.53
N ASP A 117 17.81 14.55 -2.42
CA ASP A 117 18.71 14.06 -3.45
C ASP A 117 18.59 12.54 -3.65
N TYR A 118 18.42 11.77 -2.56
CA TYR A 118 18.20 10.31 -2.66
C TYR A 118 16.85 9.98 -3.30
N ARG A 119 15.78 10.72 -2.98
CA ARG A 119 14.51 10.56 -3.69
C ARG A 119 14.67 10.89 -5.18
N ASN A 120 15.40 11.95 -5.52
CA ASN A 120 15.66 12.31 -6.92
C ASN A 120 16.51 11.26 -7.63
N ILE A 121 17.44 10.57 -6.94
CA ILE A 121 18.17 9.42 -7.49
C ILE A 121 17.20 8.27 -7.80
N LEU A 122 16.26 7.97 -6.89
CA LEU A 122 15.22 6.97 -7.16
C LEU A 122 14.40 7.38 -8.40
N ASP A 123 13.87 8.60 -8.44
CA ASP A 123 13.09 9.08 -9.59
C ASP A 123 13.91 9.05 -10.90
N TYR A 124 15.20 9.38 -10.86
CA TYR A 124 16.11 9.28 -12.02
C TYR A 124 16.22 7.83 -12.51
N LEU A 125 16.46 6.89 -11.58
CA LEU A 125 16.59 5.47 -11.90
C LEU A 125 15.29 4.92 -12.49
N GLU A 126 14.15 5.22 -11.87
CA GLU A 126 12.83 4.78 -12.36
C GLU A 126 12.51 5.38 -13.75
N TYR A 127 12.80 6.67 -13.96
CA TYR A 127 12.55 7.33 -15.24
C TYR A 127 13.39 6.73 -16.39
N HIS A 128 14.64 6.36 -16.12
CA HIS A 128 15.57 5.88 -17.15
C HIS A 128 15.61 4.35 -17.31
N ARG A 129 15.30 3.59 -16.26
CA ARG A 129 15.40 2.11 -16.23
C ARG A 129 14.07 1.40 -16.01
N GLY A 130 12.99 2.16 -15.76
CA GLY A 130 11.67 1.64 -15.42
C GLY A 130 11.56 1.22 -13.95
N ILE A 131 10.35 0.88 -13.51
CA ILE A 131 10.11 0.37 -12.15
C ILE A 131 10.06 -1.15 -12.18
N ASN A 132 11.12 -1.76 -11.67
CA ASN A 132 11.30 -3.20 -11.54
C ASN A 132 12.23 -3.49 -10.36
N GLN A 133 12.30 -4.75 -9.94
CA GLN A 133 13.11 -5.16 -8.80
C GLN A 133 14.58 -4.74 -8.95
N GLU A 134 15.18 -4.92 -10.13
CA GLU A 134 16.59 -4.57 -10.38
C GLU A 134 16.87 -3.07 -10.14
N THR A 135 15.97 -2.20 -10.60
CA THR A 135 16.10 -0.75 -10.44
C THR A 135 15.98 -0.35 -8.96
N ILE A 136 15.05 -0.98 -8.23
CA ILE A 136 14.86 -0.70 -6.80
C ILE A 136 16.02 -1.25 -5.96
N ASP A 137 16.50 -2.46 -6.25
CA ASP A 137 17.68 -3.03 -5.60
C ASP A 137 18.89 -2.12 -5.77
N TYR A 138 19.09 -1.61 -6.98
CA TYR A 138 20.18 -0.70 -7.29
C TYR A 138 20.07 0.64 -6.57
N PHE A 139 18.86 1.20 -6.41
CA PHE A 139 18.65 2.39 -5.58
C PHE A 139 19.10 2.16 -4.13
N TYR A 140 18.74 1.01 -3.55
CA TYR A 140 19.07 0.69 -2.16
C TYR A 140 20.57 0.42 -1.93
N GLU A 141 21.37 0.15 -2.97
CA GLU A 141 22.85 0.17 -2.88
C GLU A 141 23.39 1.54 -2.42
N PHE A 142 22.68 2.64 -2.72
CA PHE A 142 23.05 3.98 -2.28
C PHE A 142 22.34 4.36 -0.97
N PHE A 143 21.05 4.04 -0.88
CA PHE A 143 20.20 4.51 0.21
C PHE A 143 20.50 3.80 1.54
N MET A 144 20.75 2.47 1.52
CA MET A 144 21.02 1.74 2.75
C MET A 144 22.32 2.18 3.43
N PRO A 145 23.48 2.30 2.74
CA PRO A 145 24.70 2.81 3.38
C PRO A 145 24.55 4.21 3.96
N TYR A 146 23.80 5.08 3.27
CA TYR A 146 23.49 6.42 3.75
C TYR A 146 22.71 6.39 5.07
N LEU A 147 21.63 5.62 5.16
CA LEU A 147 20.86 5.46 6.39
C LEU A 147 21.72 4.93 7.55
N HIS A 148 22.60 3.96 7.29
CA HIS A 148 23.53 3.46 8.30
C HIS A 148 24.50 4.54 8.82
N LYS A 149 24.99 5.43 7.94
CA LYS A 149 25.86 6.55 8.34
C LYS A 149 25.12 7.57 9.19
N LEU A 150 23.85 7.83 8.90
CA LEU A 150 23.03 8.75 9.71
C LEU A 150 22.84 8.21 11.12
N ILE A 151 22.55 6.91 11.26
CA ILE A 151 22.46 6.26 12.57
C ILE A 151 23.80 6.34 13.31
N LYS A 152 24.91 5.97 12.65
CA LYS A 152 26.25 6.01 13.27
C LYS A 152 26.67 7.42 13.73
N SER A 153 26.23 8.45 13.02
CA SER A 153 26.50 9.85 13.37
C SER A 153 25.46 10.46 14.32
N GLY A 154 24.44 9.71 14.72
CA GLY A 154 23.36 10.21 15.58
C GLY A 154 22.43 11.22 14.91
N ASN A 155 22.42 11.30 13.58
CA ASN A 155 21.57 12.23 12.84
C ASN A 155 20.19 11.64 12.54
N TYR A 156 19.42 11.41 13.61
CA TYR A 156 18.08 10.81 13.54
C TYR A 156 17.08 11.67 12.77
N LYS A 157 17.26 13.01 12.77
CA LYS A 157 16.39 13.94 12.05
C LYS A 157 16.51 13.75 10.56
N LYS A 158 17.74 13.82 10.02
CA LYS A 158 17.98 13.61 8.60
C LYS A 158 17.56 12.20 8.18
N PHE A 159 17.75 11.19 9.04
CA PHE A 159 17.26 9.83 8.79
C PHE A 159 15.74 9.80 8.58
N MET A 160 14.98 10.37 9.53
CA MET A 160 13.53 10.35 9.43
C MET A 160 13.00 11.20 8.28
N ASP A 161 13.67 12.30 7.94
CA ASP A 161 13.31 13.11 6.77
C ASP A 161 13.49 12.30 5.48
N SER A 162 14.57 11.52 5.36
CA SER A 162 14.80 10.62 4.22
C SER A 162 13.78 9.50 4.13
N VAL A 163 13.44 8.86 5.26
CA VAL A 163 12.42 7.81 5.28
C VAL A 163 11.04 8.38 4.94
N ASN A 164 10.68 9.55 5.46
CA ASN A 164 9.39 10.18 5.13
C ASN A 164 9.28 10.55 3.65
N LEU A 165 10.36 11.05 3.03
CA LEU A 165 10.38 11.33 1.60
C LEU A 165 10.27 10.07 0.74
N LEU A 166 10.85 8.95 1.19
CA LEU A 166 10.65 7.64 0.57
C LEU A 166 9.18 7.19 0.72
N LEU A 167 8.60 7.31 1.92
CA LEU A 167 7.19 6.99 2.16
C LEU A 167 6.24 7.80 1.27
N ASP A 168 6.52 9.09 1.02
CA ASP A 168 5.74 9.91 0.08
C ASP A 168 5.72 9.36 -1.34
N LYS A 169 6.77 8.63 -1.70
CA LYS A 169 6.95 8.09 -3.05
C LYS A 169 6.32 6.69 -3.17
N ILE A 170 6.41 5.86 -2.13
CA ILE A 170 6.00 4.45 -2.20
C ILE A 170 4.62 4.17 -1.60
N LEU A 171 4.11 5.02 -0.70
CA LEU A 171 2.77 4.85 -0.11
C LEU A 171 1.72 5.53 -1.00
N TYR A 172 1.32 4.82 -2.05
CA TYR A 172 0.19 5.21 -2.90
C TYR A 172 -0.67 3.99 -3.20
N GLU A 173 -1.93 4.23 -3.53
CA GLU A 173 -2.86 3.22 -4.00
C GLU A 173 -3.54 3.75 -5.27
N TYR A 174 -3.14 3.20 -6.42
CA TYR A 174 -3.76 3.52 -7.70
C TYR A 174 -4.56 2.33 -8.19
N GLU A 175 -5.84 2.55 -8.43
CA GLU A 175 -6.75 1.56 -8.98
C GLU A 175 -7.09 1.90 -10.43
N TRP A 176 -7.25 0.87 -11.25
CA TRP A 176 -7.64 0.97 -12.65
C TRP A 176 -8.85 0.10 -12.93
N ASP A 177 -9.85 0.67 -13.58
CA ASP A 177 -11.08 -0.05 -13.93
C ASP A 177 -10.89 -0.87 -15.21
N GLY A 178 -11.17 -2.17 -15.14
CA GLY A 178 -11.28 -3.07 -16.28
C GLY A 178 -12.74 -3.37 -16.62
N THR A 179 -12.97 -4.29 -17.56
CA THR A 179 -14.34 -4.68 -17.98
C THR A 179 -15.13 -5.37 -16.87
N THR A 180 -14.47 -6.24 -16.09
CA THR A 180 -15.13 -7.11 -15.09
C THR A 180 -14.43 -7.13 -13.74
N ALA A 181 -13.26 -6.52 -13.63
CA ALA A 181 -12.44 -6.46 -12.43
C ALA A 181 -11.68 -5.14 -12.42
N LYS A 182 -11.04 -4.82 -11.31
CA LYS A 182 -10.07 -3.73 -11.20
C LYS A 182 -8.64 -4.26 -11.23
N TYR A 183 -7.68 -3.38 -11.44
CA TYR A 183 -6.26 -3.64 -11.25
C TYR A 183 -5.73 -2.67 -10.21
N LEU A 184 -5.01 -3.18 -9.22
CA LEU A 184 -4.37 -2.37 -8.21
C LEU A 184 -2.88 -2.22 -8.53
N ASP A 185 -2.32 -1.03 -8.45
CA ASP A 185 -0.87 -0.87 -8.55
C ASP A 185 -0.17 -1.46 -7.33
N THR A 186 0.79 -2.35 -7.60
CA THR A 186 1.53 -3.08 -6.57
C THR A 186 3.03 -2.85 -6.64
N GLN A 187 3.53 -1.82 -7.32
CA GLN A 187 4.97 -1.59 -7.48
C GLN A 187 5.69 -1.28 -6.14
N TYR A 188 4.96 -0.82 -5.11
CA TYR A 188 5.53 -0.69 -3.76
C TYR A 188 6.10 -2.02 -3.23
N GLN A 189 5.67 -3.17 -3.77
CA GLN A 189 6.18 -4.48 -3.37
C GLN A 189 7.70 -4.61 -3.54
N TYR A 190 8.27 -3.98 -4.57
CA TYR A 190 9.71 -4.00 -4.82
C TYR A 190 10.53 -3.37 -3.67
N HIS A 191 9.90 -2.49 -2.86
CA HIS A 191 10.54 -1.85 -1.72
C HIS A 191 10.41 -2.64 -0.41
N LEU A 192 9.50 -3.62 -0.32
CA LEU A 192 9.12 -4.26 0.95
C LEU A 192 10.32 -4.86 1.71
N TYR A 193 11.21 -5.55 0.99
CA TYR A 193 12.39 -6.18 1.60
C TYR A 193 13.27 -5.15 2.32
N TYR A 194 13.69 -4.10 1.62
CA TYR A 194 14.54 -3.06 2.18
C TYR A 194 13.81 -2.22 3.23
N PHE A 195 12.52 -1.97 3.04
CA PHE A 195 11.76 -1.21 4.00
C PHE A 195 11.63 -1.96 5.35
N ARG A 196 11.49 -3.30 5.33
CA ARG A 196 11.60 -4.13 6.55
C ARG A 196 12.96 -3.97 7.24
N MET A 197 14.06 -3.82 6.47
CA MET A 197 15.37 -3.54 7.06
C MET A 197 15.41 -2.15 7.71
N ILE A 198 14.87 -1.11 7.05
CA ILE A 198 14.80 0.25 7.60
C ILE A 198 14.00 0.27 8.91
N ILE A 199 12.86 -0.43 8.93
CA ILE A 199 12.03 -0.67 10.12
C ILE A 199 12.90 -1.22 11.25
N ARG A 200 13.62 -2.33 11.02
CA ARG A 200 14.50 -2.94 12.02
C ARG A 200 15.55 -1.95 12.54
N MET A 201 16.18 -1.16 11.67
CA MET A 201 17.15 -0.13 12.05
C MET A 201 16.54 0.93 12.99
N VAL A 202 15.31 1.38 12.73
CA VAL A 202 14.60 2.31 13.61
C VAL A 202 14.29 1.64 14.95
N PHE A 203 13.83 0.38 14.91
CA PHE A 203 13.43 -0.34 16.11
C PHE A 203 14.56 -0.66 17.08
N GLU A 204 15.74 -1.02 16.58
CA GLU A 204 16.93 -1.25 17.41
C GLU A 204 17.30 -0.04 18.28
N GLN A 205 16.89 1.16 17.87
CA GLN A 205 17.16 2.42 18.56
C GLN A 205 15.88 3.24 18.78
N LEU A 206 14.73 2.58 18.92
CA LEU A 206 13.42 3.23 18.90
C LEU A 206 13.30 4.34 19.95
N ASN A 207 13.85 4.12 21.15
CA ASN A 207 13.84 5.12 22.21
C ASN A 207 14.58 6.41 21.80
N LEU A 208 15.71 6.29 21.09
CA LEU A 208 16.49 7.45 20.63
C LEU A 208 15.74 8.21 19.54
N PHE A 209 15.14 7.49 18.58
CA PHE A 209 14.27 8.11 17.58
C PHE A 209 13.08 8.81 18.22
N TYR A 210 12.43 8.16 19.19
CA TYR A 210 11.30 8.74 19.89
C TYR A 210 11.69 10.00 20.69
N ASP A 211 12.81 9.97 21.40
CA ASP A 211 13.21 11.11 22.24
C ASP A 211 13.74 12.30 21.41
N GLN A 212 14.33 12.05 20.23
CA GLN A 212 14.93 13.13 19.40
C GLN A 212 14.04 13.63 18.27
N VAL A 213 13.23 12.76 17.68
CA VAL A 213 12.46 13.03 16.44
C VAL A 213 11.03 12.47 16.51
N LYS A 214 10.43 12.57 17.70
CA LYS A 214 9.09 12.08 18.04
C LYS A 214 8.05 12.30 16.93
N ASP A 215 7.84 13.55 16.53
CA ASP A 215 6.73 13.90 15.64
C ASP A 215 6.91 13.28 14.24
N CYS A 216 8.15 13.27 13.73
CA CYS A 216 8.47 12.65 12.44
C CYS A 216 8.33 11.12 12.48
N LEU A 217 8.67 10.50 13.62
CA LEU A 217 8.50 9.06 13.85
C LEU A 217 7.01 8.68 13.91
N LEU A 218 6.23 9.42 14.72
CA LEU A 218 4.81 9.16 14.89
C LEU A 218 4.04 9.37 13.57
N GLU A 219 4.37 10.39 12.80
CA GLU A 219 3.77 10.63 11.49
C GLU A 219 4.10 9.51 10.48
N ALA A 220 5.35 9.03 10.45
CA ALA A 220 5.73 7.89 9.61
C ALA A 220 4.93 6.63 9.98
N ILE A 221 4.79 6.34 11.27
CA ILE A 221 4.02 5.19 11.77
C ILE A 221 2.54 5.31 11.44
N TRP A 222 1.95 6.49 11.60
CA TRP A 222 0.56 6.76 11.23
C TRP A 222 0.30 6.49 9.76
N ARG A 223 1.15 7.03 8.87
CA ARG A 223 1.05 6.82 7.43
C ARG A 223 1.20 5.36 7.03
N LEU A 224 2.13 4.66 7.67
CA LEU A 224 2.29 3.22 7.48
C LEU A 224 1.02 2.46 7.87
N CYS A 225 0.45 2.73 9.05
CA CYS A 225 -0.77 2.06 9.49
C CYS A 225 -1.96 2.34 8.56
N ASN A 226 -2.03 3.53 7.97
CA ASN A 226 -3.11 3.90 7.05
C ASN A 226 -2.96 3.30 5.64
N SER A 227 -1.77 2.86 5.25
CA SER A 227 -1.58 2.06 4.04
C SER A 227 -1.78 0.59 4.37
N GLN A 228 -3.04 0.14 4.46
CA GLN A 228 -3.41 -1.17 4.99
C GLN A 228 -2.67 -2.33 4.32
N ARG A 229 -2.60 -2.34 2.98
CA ARG A 229 -1.92 -3.42 2.23
C ARG A 229 -0.43 -3.46 2.50
N PHE A 230 0.20 -2.29 2.49
CA PHE A 230 1.61 -2.16 2.82
C PHE A 230 1.87 -2.64 4.25
N ALA A 231 1.06 -2.17 5.21
CA ALA A 231 1.15 -2.52 6.61
C ALA A 231 1.01 -4.03 6.83
N PHE A 232 -0.01 -4.67 6.24
CA PHE A 232 -0.20 -6.13 6.34
C PHE A 232 0.99 -6.90 5.75
N ALA A 233 1.56 -6.43 4.64
CA ALA A 233 2.75 -7.04 4.06
C ALA A 233 3.99 -6.97 4.97
N ILE A 234 4.03 -6.09 5.97
CA ILE A 234 5.14 -5.96 6.93
C ILE A 234 4.71 -6.23 8.38
N MET A 235 3.47 -6.66 8.61
CA MET A 235 2.84 -6.62 9.93
C MET A 235 3.50 -7.52 10.95
N THR A 236 4.00 -8.69 10.54
CA THR A 236 4.70 -9.61 11.45
C THR A 236 6.01 -9.00 11.96
N ASP A 237 6.80 -8.38 11.06
CA ASP A 237 8.03 -7.69 11.44
C ASP A 237 7.71 -6.43 12.28
N PHE A 238 6.75 -5.64 11.83
CA PHE A 238 6.37 -4.38 12.45
C PHE A 238 5.77 -4.58 13.84
N GLY A 239 4.80 -5.50 13.98
CA GLY A 239 4.12 -5.80 15.24
C GLY A 239 5.08 -6.28 16.32
N ASN A 240 5.86 -7.32 16.04
CA ASN A 240 6.82 -7.88 17.00
C ASN A 240 7.79 -6.82 17.55
N LEU A 241 8.27 -5.93 16.67
CA LEU A 241 9.22 -4.90 17.05
C LEU A 241 8.56 -3.73 17.80
N VAL A 242 7.40 -3.24 17.35
CA VAL A 242 6.67 -2.17 18.04
C VAL A 242 6.29 -2.60 19.45
N LEU A 243 5.77 -3.81 19.63
CA LEU A 243 5.22 -4.28 20.90
C LEU A 243 6.28 -4.53 21.97
N SER A 244 7.55 -4.69 21.57
CA SER A 244 8.68 -4.81 22.52
C SER A 244 9.00 -3.52 23.29
N HIS A 245 8.46 -2.36 22.88
CA HIS A 245 8.80 -1.05 23.42
C HIS A 245 7.61 -0.32 24.06
N TYR A 246 7.10 -0.84 25.18
CA TYR A 246 5.87 -0.39 25.85
C TYR A 246 5.63 1.13 25.88
N ARG A 247 6.64 1.93 26.28
CA ARG A 247 6.53 3.41 26.35
C ARG A 247 6.18 4.01 24.98
N VAL A 248 6.89 3.58 23.94
CA VAL A 248 6.73 4.11 22.59
C VAL A 248 5.44 3.58 21.96
N THR A 249 5.13 2.29 22.14
CA THR A 249 3.88 1.67 21.69
C THR A 249 2.65 2.40 22.23
N LYS A 250 2.64 2.69 23.53
CA LYS A 250 1.55 3.44 24.16
C LYS A 250 1.41 4.86 23.59
N ALA A 251 2.53 5.52 23.29
CA ALA A 251 2.51 6.83 22.67
C ALA A 251 2.02 6.80 21.22
N ILE A 252 2.36 5.75 20.46
CA ILE A 252 1.84 5.51 19.11
C ILE A 252 0.32 5.40 19.16
N PHE A 253 -0.23 4.51 19.99
CA PHE A 253 -1.69 4.35 20.07
C PHE A 253 -2.41 5.62 20.52
N LYS A 254 -1.85 6.36 21.48
CA LYS A 254 -2.39 7.66 21.87
C LYS A 254 -2.44 8.64 20.69
N TYR A 255 -1.36 8.76 19.92
CA TYR A 255 -1.30 9.64 18.75
C TYR A 255 -2.30 9.23 17.67
N ILE A 256 -2.46 7.92 17.45
CA ILE A 256 -3.39 7.35 16.48
C ILE A 256 -4.84 7.60 16.90
N ASP A 257 -5.17 7.44 18.18
CA ASP A 257 -6.54 7.67 18.69
C ASP A 257 -6.94 9.14 18.58
N GLU A 258 -6.05 10.07 18.94
CA GLU A 258 -6.26 11.52 18.78
C GLU A 258 -6.49 11.91 17.32
N ARG A 259 -5.94 11.16 16.36
CA ARG A 259 -6.21 11.34 14.92
C ARG A 259 -7.58 10.77 14.51
N PHE A 260 -7.92 9.55 14.94
CA PHE A 260 -9.16 8.88 14.54
C PHE A 260 -10.44 9.48 15.13
N GLU A 261 -10.38 10.10 16.32
CA GLU A 261 -11.51 10.85 16.88
C GLU A 261 -12.03 11.94 15.93
N ASN A 262 -11.22 12.35 14.93
CA ASN A 262 -11.63 13.31 13.90
C ASN A 262 -12.15 12.67 12.60
N ASP A 263 -11.86 11.38 12.33
CA ASP A 263 -12.04 10.74 11.01
C ASP A 263 -13.09 9.60 10.97
N GLY A 264 -13.60 9.13 12.13
CA GLY A 264 -14.78 8.25 12.23
C GLY A 264 -14.64 6.81 11.71
N ASN A 265 -13.48 6.41 11.17
CA ASN A 265 -13.23 5.05 10.68
C ASN A 265 -12.21 4.30 11.53
N SER A 266 -12.55 3.09 11.97
CA SER A 266 -11.60 2.20 12.63
C SER A 266 -10.64 1.57 11.62
N ASN A 267 -9.34 1.74 11.79
CA ASN A 267 -8.32 1.12 10.94
C ASN A 267 -8.03 -0.31 11.39
N ILE A 268 -8.23 -1.29 10.49
CA ILE A 268 -8.05 -2.74 10.76
C ILE A 268 -6.63 -3.04 11.26
N VAL A 269 -5.60 -2.39 10.71
CA VAL A 269 -4.19 -2.56 11.14
C VAL A 269 -4.02 -2.13 12.60
N VAL A 270 -4.62 -1.01 12.97
CA VAL A 270 -4.51 -0.46 14.34
C VAL A 270 -5.26 -1.34 15.32
N SER A 271 -6.48 -1.77 14.98
CA SER A 271 -7.26 -2.70 15.81
C SER A 271 -6.49 -4.00 16.06
N TYR A 272 -5.86 -4.54 15.02
CA TYR A 272 -5.02 -5.73 15.12
C TYR A 272 -3.83 -5.53 16.07
N LEU A 273 -3.06 -4.46 15.88
CA LEU A 273 -1.90 -4.17 16.73
C LEU A 273 -2.28 -3.89 18.19
N LYS A 274 -3.39 -3.19 18.42
CA LYS A 274 -3.90 -2.90 19.77
C LYS A 274 -4.31 -4.16 20.51
N ALA A 275 -5.04 -5.06 19.85
CA ALA A 275 -5.47 -6.30 20.47
C ALA A 275 -4.28 -7.15 20.94
N ILE A 276 -3.19 -7.20 20.15
CA ILE A 276 -1.96 -7.88 20.58
C ILE A 276 -1.35 -7.15 21.78
N PHE A 277 -1.23 -5.81 21.74
CA PHE A 277 -0.64 -5.02 22.82
C PHE A 277 -1.37 -5.18 24.15
N GLU A 278 -2.71 -5.22 24.10
CA GLU A 278 -3.57 -5.37 25.26
C GLU A 278 -3.70 -6.82 25.71
N SER A 279 -3.14 -7.77 24.94
CA SER A 279 -3.29 -9.22 25.16
C SER A 279 -4.76 -9.65 25.19
N ASP A 280 -5.60 -8.99 24.38
CA ASP A 280 -7.01 -9.31 24.23
C ASP A 280 -7.20 -10.33 23.10
N HIS A 281 -7.36 -11.60 23.49
CA HIS A 281 -7.50 -12.71 22.55
C HIS A 281 -8.77 -12.64 21.71
N ASP A 282 -9.88 -12.15 22.26
CA ASP A 282 -11.15 -12.07 21.54
C ASP A 282 -11.12 -10.93 20.52
N ALA A 283 -10.65 -9.75 20.94
CA ALA A 283 -10.45 -8.61 20.04
C ALA A 283 -9.43 -8.94 18.94
N TYR A 284 -8.39 -9.71 19.27
CA TYR A 284 -7.37 -10.13 18.31
C TYR A 284 -7.96 -11.06 17.25
N ARG A 285 -8.74 -12.07 17.66
CA ARG A 285 -9.43 -12.98 16.73
C ARG A 285 -10.41 -12.23 15.85
N ASP A 286 -11.16 -11.27 16.40
CA ASP A 286 -12.06 -10.41 15.61
C ASP A 286 -11.30 -9.54 14.61
N ALA A 287 -10.15 -8.98 15.02
CA ALA A 287 -9.29 -8.21 14.12
C ALA A 287 -8.72 -9.10 13.00
N ALA A 288 -8.23 -10.30 13.31
CA ALA A 288 -7.74 -11.27 12.31
C ALA A 288 -8.84 -11.65 11.31
N MET A 289 -10.08 -11.88 11.77
CA MET A 289 -11.23 -12.09 10.89
C MET A 289 -11.48 -10.88 9.97
N ASN A 290 -11.34 -9.65 10.47
CA ASN A 290 -11.45 -8.44 9.65
C ASN A 290 -10.33 -8.34 8.60
N VAL A 291 -9.10 -8.81 8.89
CA VAL A 291 -8.04 -8.92 7.89
C VAL A 291 -8.44 -9.90 6.78
N ILE A 292 -8.99 -11.07 7.14
CA ILE A 292 -9.45 -12.04 6.14
C ILE A 292 -10.60 -11.47 5.30
N ARG A 293 -11.56 -10.73 5.90
CA ARG A 293 -12.61 -10.02 5.13
C ARG A 293 -12.02 -9.01 4.15
N PHE A 294 -11.01 -8.25 4.57
CA PHE A 294 -10.30 -7.32 3.71
C PHE A 294 -9.65 -8.03 2.52
N VAL A 295 -8.91 -9.13 2.78
CA VAL A 295 -8.28 -9.96 1.75
C VAL A 295 -9.32 -10.52 0.77
N MET A 296 -10.42 -11.08 1.28
CA MET A 296 -11.52 -11.61 0.47
C MET A 296 -12.14 -10.54 -0.43
N SER A 297 -12.40 -9.35 0.11
CA SER A 297 -12.94 -8.22 -0.66
C SER A 297 -12.02 -7.83 -1.82
N ASP A 298 -10.71 -7.77 -1.57
CA ASP A 298 -9.75 -7.46 -2.61
C ASP A 298 -9.63 -8.58 -3.65
N MET A 299 -9.69 -9.85 -3.25
CA MET A 299 -9.66 -10.99 -4.17
C MET A 299 -10.88 -11.04 -5.11
N LEU A 300 -12.04 -10.52 -4.67
CA LEU A 300 -13.22 -10.35 -5.54
C LEU A 300 -13.08 -9.17 -6.51
N THR A 301 -12.34 -8.16 -6.10
CA THR A 301 -12.32 -6.85 -6.77
C THR A 301 -11.20 -6.77 -7.80
N PHE A 302 -10.01 -7.27 -7.45
CA PHE A 302 -8.78 -7.06 -8.21
C PHE A 302 -8.35 -8.30 -8.98
N ALA A 303 -7.96 -8.11 -10.24
CA ALA A 303 -7.43 -9.18 -11.09
C ALA A 303 -6.03 -9.66 -10.64
N ASN A 304 -5.26 -8.80 -9.96
CA ASN A 304 -3.89 -9.07 -9.52
C ASN A 304 -3.80 -9.28 -7.99
N HIS A 305 -4.56 -10.23 -7.47
CA HIS A 305 -4.76 -10.44 -6.03
C HIS A 305 -3.72 -11.37 -5.35
N ASP A 306 -2.60 -11.70 -6.01
CA ASP A 306 -1.59 -12.65 -5.47
C ASP A 306 -1.04 -12.23 -4.10
N LEU A 307 -0.81 -10.92 -3.90
CA LEU A 307 -0.35 -10.40 -2.61
C LEU A 307 -1.40 -10.60 -1.53
N GLN A 308 -2.68 -10.43 -1.85
CA GLN A 308 -3.76 -10.58 -0.87
C GLN A 308 -3.91 -12.03 -0.44
N LEU A 309 -3.77 -12.96 -1.40
CA LEU A 309 -3.70 -14.38 -1.08
C LEU A 309 -2.51 -14.68 -0.16
N ALA A 310 -1.34 -14.10 -0.40
CA ALA A 310 -0.17 -14.27 0.46
C ALA A 310 -0.39 -13.71 1.88
N ILE A 311 -1.00 -12.52 2.00
CA ILE A 311 -1.36 -11.92 3.29
C ILE A 311 -2.35 -12.83 4.03
N GLY A 312 -3.42 -13.27 3.36
CA GLY A 312 -4.42 -14.15 3.93
C GLY A 312 -3.82 -15.46 4.43
N ASN A 313 -2.97 -16.11 3.63
CA ASN A 313 -2.27 -17.34 4.00
C ASN A 313 -1.36 -17.14 5.21
N SER A 314 -0.67 -16.00 5.33
CA SER A 314 0.16 -15.69 6.50
C SER A 314 -0.67 -15.57 7.78
N VAL A 315 -1.88 -14.99 7.71
CA VAL A 315 -2.80 -14.89 8.85
C VAL A 315 -3.34 -16.28 9.22
N VAL A 316 -3.74 -17.09 8.24
CA VAL A 316 -4.22 -18.45 8.49
C VAL A 316 -3.11 -19.34 9.07
N GLN A 317 -1.86 -19.17 8.64
CA GLN A 317 -0.73 -19.91 9.18
C GLN A 317 -0.45 -19.58 10.65
N SER A 318 -0.70 -18.34 11.08
CA SER A 318 -0.48 -17.90 12.47
C SER A 318 -1.65 -18.26 13.38
N GLU A 319 -2.89 -18.04 12.92
CA GLU A 319 -4.10 -18.22 13.72
C GLU A 319 -4.70 -19.63 13.64
N GLY A 320 -4.36 -20.38 12.60
CA GLY A 320 -4.92 -21.69 12.29
C GLY A 320 -6.22 -21.64 11.47
N TYR A 321 -6.57 -22.78 10.90
CA TYR A 321 -7.75 -22.94 10.03
C TYR A 321 -9.09 -22.72 10.73
N ASP A 322 -9.11 -22.84 12.06
CA ASP A 322 -10.29 -22.50 12.86
C ASP A 322 -10.75 -21.08 12.58
N LEU A 323 -9.83 -20.12 12.36
CA LEU A 323 -10.17 -18.73 12.03
C LEU A 323 -11.16 -18.65 10.86
N LEU A 324 -10.87 -19.36 9.78
CA LEU A 324 -11.69 -19.38 8.56
C LEU A 324 -13.06 -20.02 8.82
N ILE A 325 -13.11 -21.06 9.64
CA ILE A 325 -14.36 -21.72 10.02
C ILE A 325 -15.23 -20.77 10.84
N ASN A 326 -14.67 -20.06 11.83
CA ASN A 326 -15.49 -19.12 12.62
C ASN A 326 -15.95 -17.94 11.78
N LEU A 327 -15.10 -17.45 10.87
CA LEU A 327 -15.50 -16.40 9.94
C LEU A 327 -16.68 -16.86 9.09
N PHE A 328 -16.62 -18.08 8.57
CA PHE A 328 -17.75 -18.69 7.87
C PHE A 328 -18.98 -18.82 8.76
N SER A 329 -18.85 -19.33 9.99
CA SER A 329 -19.98 -19.48 10.91
C SER A 329 -20.62 -18.14 11.31
N LYS A 330 -19.84 -17.06 11.36
CA LYS A 330 -20.29 -15.71 11.72
C LYS A 330 -21.02 -15.02 10.56
N ASP A 331 -20.51 -15.19 9.34
CA ASP A 331 -20.99 -14.41 8.19
C ASP A 331 -21.82 -15.25 7.20
N TYR A 332 -21.73 -16.58 7.27
CA TYR A 332 -22.20 -17.54 6.27
C TYR A 332 -21.85 -17.18 4.83
N ASN A 333 -20.71 -16.51 4.64
CA ASN A 333 -20.20 -16.10 3.35
C ASN A 333 -19.33 -17.22 2.76
N THR A 334 -19.87 -17.95 1.78
CA THR A 334 -19.17 -19.07 1.13
C THR A 334 -17.90 -18.67 0.39
N PHE A 335 -17.71 -17.38 0.12
CA PHE A 335 -16.55 -16.88 -0.60
C PHE A 335 -15.23 -17.13 0.15
N VAL A 336 -15.28 -17.33 1.47
CA VAL A 336 -14.10 -17.74 2.25
C VAL A 336 -13.50 -19.04 1.70
N PHE A 337 -14.33 -20.00 1.27
CA PHE A 337 -13.88 -21.27 0.69
C PHE A 337 -13.55 -21.19 -0.81
N VAL A 338 -13.83 -20.05 -1.45
CA VAL A 338 -13.33 -19.75 -2.79
C VAL A 338 -11.92 -19.17 -2.70
N CYS A 339 -11.66 -18.28 -1.73
CA CYS A 339 -10.33 -17.73 -1.47
C CYS A 339 -9.37 -18.78 -0.87
N PHE A 340 -9.89 -19.59 0.05
CA PHE A 340 -9.15 -20.63 0.77
C PHE A 340 -9.84 -21.98 0.51
N PRO A 341 -9.49 -22.70 -0.55
CA PRO A 341 -10.20 -23.91 -0.95
C PRO A 341 -10.17 -24.98 0.15
N ILE A 342 -11.30 -25.66 0.37
CA ILE A 342 -11.41 -26.73 1.39
C ILE A 342 -10.34 -27.81 1.19
N SER A 343 -9.96 -28.09 -0.07
CA SER A 343 -8.91 -29.04 -0.42
C SER A 343 -7.52 -28.70 0.13
N THR A 344 -7.26 -27.46 0.57
CA THR A 344 -6.00 -27.06 1.20
C THR A 344 -6.01 -27.24 2.72
N PHE A 345 -7.16 -27.55 3.32
CA PHE A 345 -7.27 -27.74 4.76
C PHE A 345 -6.71 -29.12 5.17
N PRO A 346 -6.21 -29.28 6.40
CA PRO A 346 -5.93 -30.60 6.95
C PRO A 346 -7.21 -31.45 7.05
N SER A 347 -7.08 -32.77 6.93
CA SER A 347 -8.21 -33.72 6.91
C SER A 347 -9.10 -33.64 8.16
N GLU A 348 -8.51 -33.34 9.32
CA GLU A 348 -9.23 -33.18 10.60
C GLU A 348 -10.29 -32.06 10.59
N TYR A 349 -10.15 -31.04 9.73
CA TYR A 349 -11.12 -29.94 9.62
C TYR A 349 -12.28 -30.25 8.67
N HIS A 350 -12.16 -31.30 7.85
CA HIS A 350 -13.13 -31.54 6.77
C HIS A 350 -14.53 -31.84 7.31
N GLU A 351 -14.65 -32.65 8.36
CA GLU A 351 -15.94 -32.95 8.99
C GLU A 351 -16.56 -31.70 9.63
N LYS A 352 -15.75 -30.91 10.34
CA LYS A 352 -16.19 -29.64 10.96
C LYS A 352 -16.70 -28.64 9.91
N ILE A 353 -15.99 -28.48 8.80
CA ILE A 353 -16.42 -27.60 7.70
C ILE A 353 -17.74 -28.10 7.11
N ARG A 354 -17.89 -29.41 6.91
CA ARG A 354 -19.13 -30.01 6.42
C ARG A 354 -20.31 -29.69 7.34
N GLU A 355 -20.15 -29.89 8.65
CA GLU A 355 -21.20 -29.57 9.61
C GLU A 355 -21.62 -28.09 9.56
N GLU A 356 -20.65 -27.17 9.45
CA GLU A 356 -20.94 -25.75 9.33
C GLU A 356 -21.65 -25.39 8.01
N LEU A 357 -21.27 -26.02 6.90
CA LEU A 357 -21.98 -25.87 5.61
C LEU A 357 -23.43 -26.39 5.72
N GLU A 358 -23.65 -27.53 6.37
CA GLU A 358 -25.00 -28.08 6.60
C GLU A 358 -25.84 -27.16 7.51
N LYS A 359 -25.25 -26.55 8.54
CA LYS A 359 -25.91 -25.52 9.38
C LYS A 359 -26.28 -24.28 8.56
N ALA A 360 -25.37 -23.81 7.71
CA ALA A 360 -25.62 -22.66 6.83
C ALA A 360 -26.78 -22.91 5.85
N ILE A 361 -26.92 -24.12 5.31
CA ILE A 361 -28.09 -24.50 4.48
C ILE A 361 -29.38 -24.33 5.27
N ARG A 362 -29.46 -24.83 6.52
CA ARG A 362 -30.67 -24.71 7.35
C ARG A 362 -31.01 -23.26 7.64
N PHE A 363 -29.99 -22.44 7.92
CA PHE A 363 -30.15 -21.00 8.13
C PHE A 363 -30.76 -20.32 6.90
N TYR A 364 -30.18 -20.51 5.71
CA TYR A 364 -30.69 -19.88 4.49
C TYR A 364 -32.04 -20.46 4.04
N ALA A 365 -32.28 -21.77 4.22
CA ALA A 365 -33.58 -22.38 3.95
C ALA A 365 -34.70 -21.77 4.80
N GLY A 366 -34.45 -21.51 6.10
CA GLY A 366 -35.41 -20.81 6.96
C GLY A 366 -35.67 -19.37 6.49
N ARG A 367 -34.66 -18.67 5.96
CA ARG A 367 -34.83 -17.32 5.41
C ARG A 367 -35.61 -17.27 4.10
N MET A 368 -35.74 -18.37 3.37
CA MET A 368 -36.52 -18.43 2.12
C MET A 368 -38.03 -18.25 2.32
N GLU A 369 -38.51 -18.45 3.55
CA GLU A 369 -39.89 -18.17 3.92
C GLU A 369 -40.23 -16.67 3.83
N HIS A 370 -39.21 -15.80 3.93
CA HIS A 370 -39.36 -14.35 3.77
C HIS A 370 -39.08 -13.93 2.32
N ASP A 371 -40.06 -13.27 1.68
CA ASP A 371 -39.98 -12.81 0.29
C ASP A 371 -38.72 -11.96 0.02
N GLU A 372 -38.32 -11.11 0.97
CA GLU A 372 -37.17 -10.20 0.86
C GLU A 372 -35.83 -10.95 0.68
N TYR A 373 -35.68 -12.13 1.30
CA TYR A 373 -34.40 -12.86 1.31
C TYR A 373 -34.38 -14.09 0.41
N ARG A 374 -35.54 -14.49 -0.14
CA ARG A 374 -35.70 -15.76 -0.86
C ARG A 374 -34.69 -15.96 -1.98
N LEU A 375 -34.51 -14.97 -2.86
CA LEU A 375 -33.60 -15.08 -4.01
C LEU A 375 -32.13 -15.20 -3.54
N SER A 376 -31.69 -14.29 -2.66
CA SER A 376 -30.32 -14.31 -2.11
C SER A 376 -30.02 -15.61 -1.36
N SER A 377 -30.99 -16.14 -0.63
CA SER A 377 -30.85 -17.38 0.13
C SER A 377 -30.80 -18.61 -0.80
N PHE A 378 -31.51 -18.58 -1.93
CA PHE A 378 -31.42 -19.62 -2.97
C PHE A 378 -30.05 -19.69 -3.62
N GLU A 379 -29.46 -18.54 -3.94
CA GLU A 379 -28.10 -18.47 -4.45
C GLU A 379 -27.09 -19.04 -3.43
N GLN A 380 -27.21 -18.66 -2.16
CA GLN A 380 -26.33 -19.17 -1.10
C GLN A 380 -26.47 -20.68 -0.89
N VAL A 381 -27.69 -21.23 -0.83
CA VAL A 381 -27.92 -22.68 -0.73
C VAL A 381 -27.32 -23.41 -1.94
N SER A 382 -27.45 -22.87 -3.14
CA SER A 382 -26.86 -23.44 -4.36
C SER A 382 -25.33 -23.46 -4.30
N ASN A 383 -24.72 -22.36 -3.83
CA ASN A 383 -23.27 -22.26 -3.64
C ASN A 383 -22.75 -23.25 -2.58
N ILE A 384 -23.45 -23.38 -1.45
CA ILE A 384 -23.08 -24.33 -0.39
C ILE A 384 -23.21 -25.77 -0.89
N ASN A 385 -24.30 -26.11 -1.59
CA ASN A 385 -24.47 -27.45 -2.17
C ASN A 385 -23.36 -27.78 -3.17
N ARG A 386 -22.94 -26.80 -3.99
CA ARG A 386 -21.80 -26.98 -4.89
C ARG A 386 -20.51 -27.30 -4.11
N LEU A 387 -20.21 -26.57 -3.04
CA LEU A 387 -19.06 -26.84 -2.18
C LEU A 387 -19.11 -28.25 -1.56
N LEU A 388 -20.29 -28.65 -1.04
CA LEU A 388 -20.50 -29.99 -0.48
C LEU A 388 -20.27 -31.08 -1.54
N MET A 389 -20.83 -30.92 -2.73
CA MET A 389 -20.65 -31.86 -3.83
C MET A 389 -19.20 -31.91 -4.31
N GLU A 390 -18.54 -30.78 -4.48
CA GLU A 390 -17.16 -30.75 -4.98
C GLU A 390 -16.17 -31.41 -4.02
N ASN A 391 -16.36 -31.25 -2.70
CA ASN A 391 -15.38 -31.65 -1.70
C ASN A 391 -15.71 -32.93 -0.93
N TYR A 392 -16.97 -33.42 -0.96
CA TYR A 392 -17.43 -34.53 -0.10
C TYR A 392 -18.20 -35.64 -0.85
N LYS A 393 -18.00 -35.74 -2.16
CA LYS A 393 -18.77 -36.57 -3.12
C LYS A 393 -18.88 -38.08 -2.85
N GLU A 394 -18.24 -38.64 -1.83
CA GLU A 394 -18.21 -40.10 -1.58
C GLU A 394 -18.98 -40.63 -0.36
N TYR A 395 -19.74 -39.81 0.39
CA TYR A 395 -20.51 -40.32 1.55
C TYR A 395 -22.00 -40.55 1.28
N GLY A 396 -22.40 -40.63 0.01
CA GLY A 396 -23.75 -41.06 -0.43
C GLY A 396 -23.91 -42.58 -0.61
N LYS A 397 -22.98 -43.39 -0.11
CA LYS A 397 -23.07 -44.85 -0.08
C LYS A 397 -22.70 -45.37 1.31
N ASN A 398 -23.62 -45.21 2.25
CA ASN A 398 -23.94 -46.16 3.33
C ASN A 398 -24.94 -45.48 4.27
N GLY A 399 -26.21 -45.81 4.05
CA GLY A 399 -27.38 -45.39 4.79
C GLY A 399 -28.61 -45.98 4.13
#